data_AF-A0A0L6W6A9-F1
#
_entry.id   AF-A0A0L6W6A9-F1
#
_cell.length_a   1.000
_cell.length_b   1.000
_cell.length_c   1.000
_cell.angle_alpha   90.00
_cell.angle_beta   90.00
_cell.angle_gamma   90.00
#
_symmetry.space_group_name_H-M   'P 1'
#
loop_
_entity.id
_entity.type
_entity.pdbx_description
1 polymer ?
#
loop_
_entity_poly.entity_id
_entity_poly.type
_entity_poly.pdbx_seq_one_letter_code
_entity_poly.pdbx_strand_id
1 'polypeptide(L)'
;MGIKRTYDEINEKIKAGKVVVVTAEEVISMVEEQGVQKVAEEVDVVTTGTFGPMCSSGAFFNFGHPKPRIKMQKVWMNGVPAYTGIAAVDAYLGVNELPEYDPLNSNHPGEFRYGGGHVIEDLLLGKKIKFEAIGYGTDCYPRKKIETYITLDDINEATLFNPRNAYQNYNCAVNLSDRTIYTYMGVLKPNLGNAHYCSAGQLSPLLNDPYYRTIGIGTRIFLGGGIGYVAWHGTQHNPCVPRGENGVPLGGAGTIAVIGDLKQMDARWLRGTSFLGYGSTLTVGLGIPIPILDEDMLRFTAVKDEDIFCPIVDYSEAYPQGTGEILGRVSYAQLKSGKIEINGKEVPTAPLSSYPKAREIANILKDWIKQGKFTLTEPVQSLPGADSGIQSKPLKEV
;
A
#
# COMPACT_ATOMS: atom_id res chain seq x y z
N MET A 1 -17.57 -8.78 -32.89
CA MET A 1 -16.76 -7.59 -32.54
C MET A 1 -16.69 -7.57 -31.03
N GLY A 2 -15.48 -7.54 -30.46
CA GLY A 2 -15.34 -7.50 -29.01
C GLY A 2 -15.87 -6.20 -28.43
N ILE A 3 -16.31 -6.24 -27.17
CA ILE A 3 -16.86 -5.07 -26.49
C ILE A 3 -15.82 -3.97 -26.31
N LYS A 4 -16.23 -2.72 -26.49
CA LYS A 4 -15.46 -1.53 -26.12
C LYS A 4 -16.35 -0.57 -25.34
N ARG A 5 -15.92 -0.16 -24.15
CA ARG A 5 -16.56 0.85 -23.31
C ARG A 5 -15.61 1.98 -22.98
N THR A 6 -16.18 3.13 -22.68
CA THR A 6 -15.49 4.31 -22.17
C THR A 6 -15.79 4.52 -20.69
N TYR A 7 -14.95 5.30 -20.01
CA TYR A 7 -15.20 5.72 -18.63
C TYR A 7 -16.52 6.49 -18.50
N ASP A 8 -16.85 7.34 -19.48
CA ASP A 8 -18.07 8.13 -19.49
C ASP A 8 -19.33 7.25 -19.58
N GLU A 9 -19.34 6.25 -20.48
CA GLU A 9 -20.47 5.31 -20.57
C GLU A 9 -20.70 4.54 -19.26
N ILE A 10 -19.62 4.10 -18.61
CA ILE A 10 -19.72 3.43 -17.30
C ILE A 10 -20.22 4.41 -16.23
N ASN A 11 -19.72 5.64 -16.22
CA ASN A 11 -20.15 6.67 -15.28
C ASN A 11 -21.62 7.08 -15.47
N GLU A 12 -22.13 7.11 -16.71
CA GLU A 12 -23.55 7.33 -16.97
C GLU A 12 -24.40 6.17 -16.43
N LYS A 13 -23.94 4.91 -16.55
CA LYS A 13 -24.60 3.76 -15.89
C LYS A 13 -24.57 3.87 -14.37
N ILE A 14 -23.47 4.34 -13.78
CA ILE A 14 -23.34 4.57 -12.33
C ILE A 14 -24.38 5.59 -11.87
N LYS A 15 -24.46 6.74 -12.54
CA LYS A 15 -25.44 7.81 -12.23
C LYS A 15 -26.89 7.33 -12.42
N ALA A 16 -27.14 6.48 -13.41
CA ALA A 16 -28.45 5.91 -13.67
C ALA A 16 -28.83 4.73 -12.75
N GLY A 17 -27.92 4.27 -11.88
CA GLY A 17 -28.14 3.10 -11.02
C GLY A 17 -28.23 1.77 -11.79
N LYS A 18 -27.66 1.71 -13.00
CA LYS A 18 -27.70 0.55 -13.91
C LYS A 18 -26.37 -0.18 -14.03
N VAL A 19 -25.34 0.31 -13.35
CA VAL A 19 -23.98 -0.26 -13.40
C VAL A 19 -23.96 -1.67 -12.81
N VAL A 20 -23.27 -2.59 -13.49
CA VAL A 20 -22.97 -3.93 -12.97
C VAL A 20 -21.58 -3.92 -12.37
N VAL A 21 -21.51 -4.02 -11.05
CA VAL A 21 -20.25 -4.00 -10.29
C VAL A 21 -20.10 -5.31 -9.53
N VAL A 22 -18.95 -5.95 -9.68
CA VAL A 22 -18.58 -7.18 -8.98
C VAL A 22 -17.20 -7.03 -8.36
N THR A 23 -16.85 -7.88 -7.42
CA THR A 23 -15.49 -7.97 -6.86
C THR A 23 -14.60 -8.86 -7.71
N ALA A 24 -13.28 -8.74 -7.58
CA ALA A 24 -12.34 -9.64 -8.27
C ALA A 24 -12.49 -11.11 -7.83
N GLU A 25 -13.06 -11.41 -6.66
CA GLU A 25 -13.42 -12.79 -6.30
C GLU A 25 -14.66 -13.28 -7.07
N GLU A 26 -15.69 -12.46 -7.17
CA GLU A 26 -16.95 -12.84 -7.86
C GLU A 26 -16.75 -13.00 -9.37
N VAL A 27 -15.92 -12.17 -10.00
CA VAL A 27 -15.71 -12.21 -11.45
C VAL A 27 -15.04 -13.51 -11.91
N ILE A 28 -14.19 -14.12 -11.07
CA ILE A 28 -13.52 -15.39 -11.38
C ILE A 28 -14.57 -16.49 -11.60
N SER A 29 -15.49 -16.67 -10.65
CA SER A 29 -16.56 -17.67 -10.77
C SER A 29 -17.48 -17.39 -11.96
N MET A 30 -17.82 -16.13 -12.23
CA MET A 30 -18.61 -15.77 -13.41
C MET A 30 -17.92 -16.17 -14.71
N VAL A 31 -16.60 -15.93 -14.83
CA VAL A 31 -15.82 -16.29 -16.03
C VAL A 31 -15.72 -17.79 -16.21
N GLU A 32 -15.58 -18.56 -15.13
CA GLU A 32 -15.58 -20.03 -15.18
C GLU A 32 -16.91 -20.59 -15.67
N GLU A 33 -18.03 -20.02 -15.22
CA GLU A 33 -19.38 -20.49 -15.58
C GLU A 33 -19.84 -20.03 -16.97
N GLN A 34 -19.48 -18.82 -17.37
CA GLN A 34 -20.11 -18.13 -18.51
C GLN A 34 -19.14 -17.78 -19.64
N GLY A 35 -17.83 -17.83 -19.37
CA GLY A 35 -16.78 -17.42 -20.31
C GLY A 35 -16.52 -15.91 -20.31
N VAL A 36 -15.27 -15.54 -20.63
CA VAL A 36 -14.77 -14.15 -20.62
C VAL A 36 -15.63 -13.22 -21.47
N GLN A 37 -16.00 -13.63 -22.69
CA GLN A 37 -16.73 -12.77 -23.62
C GLN A 37 -18.10 -12.34 -23.06
N LYS A 38 -18.87 -13.30 -22.53
CA LYS A 38 -20.21 -13.02 -22.01
C LYS A 38 -20.15 -12.16 -20.74
N VAL A 39 -19.26 -12.48 -19.82
CA VAL A 39 -19.07 -11.67 -18.61
C VAL A 39 -18.60 -10.26 -18.95
N ALA A 40 -17.79 -10.10 -20.02
CA ALA A 40 -17.28 -8.80 -20.41
C ALA A 40 -18.42 -7.91 -20.95
N GLU A 41 -19.45 -8.49 -21.56
CA GLU A 41 -20.66 -7.79 -22.01
C GLU A 41 -21.57 -7.34 -20.86
N GLU A 42 -21.56 -8.07 -19.74
CA GLU A 42 -22.42 -7.82 -18.59
C GLU A 42 -21.78 -6.91 -17.52
N VAL A 43 -20.52 -7.15 -17.17
CA VAL A 43 -19.82 -6.47 -16.07
C VAL A 43 -19.23 -5.14 -16.54
N ASP A 44 -19.50 -4.07 -15.79
CA ASP A 44 -18.96 -2.73 -16.07
C ASP A 44 -17.70 -2.44 -15.23
N VAL A 45 -17.65 -2.90 -13.98
CA VAL A 45 -16.56 -2.60 -13.04
C VAL A 45 -16.23 -3.81 -12.17
N VAL A 46 -14.94 -4.09 -12.01
CA VAL A 46 -14.42 -5.04 -11.03
C VAL A 46 -13.70 -4.29 -9.90
N THR A 47 -14.14 -4.48 -8.66
CA THR A 47 -13.51 -3.84 -7.50
C THR A 47 -12.47 -4.73 -6.83
N THR A 48 -11.32 -4.14 -6.52
CA THR A 48 -10.17 -4.79 -5.89
C THR A 48 -9.88 -4.19 -4.51
N GLY A 49 -9.05 -4.85 -3.72
CA GLY A 49 -8.70 -4.40 -2.38
C GLY A 49 -7.42 -5.01 -1.83
N THR A 50 -6.75 -4.27 -0.97
CA THR A 50 -5.61 -4.74 -0.18
C THR A 50 -5.62 -4.08 1.20
N PHE A 51 -5.16 -4.81 2.20
CA PHE A 51 -4.95 -4.31 3.56
C PHE A 51 -3.69 -4.96 4.12
N GLY A 52 -2.60 -4.20 4.17
CA GLY A 52 -1.31 -4.73 4.59
C GLY A 52 -0.34 -3.64 5.02
N PRO A 53 0.80 -4.03 5.62
CA PRO A 53 1.84 -3.09 6.03
C PRO A 53 2.42 -2.35 4.84
N MET A 54 2.40 -1.02 4.87
CA MET A 54 2.91 -0.15 3.82
C MET A 54 3.93 0.82 4.43
N CYS A 55 5.20 0.39 4.51
CA CYS A 55 6.27 1.18 5.15
C CYS A 55 6.54 2.52 4.44
N SER A 56 6.26 2.64 3.15
CA SER A 56 6.42 3.90 2.42
C SER A 56 5.16 4.75 2.46
N SER A 57 4.79 5.12 3.68
CA SER A 57 3.64 5.97 3.99
C SER A 57 4.04 7.14 4.88
N GLY A 58 3.21 8.17 4.91
CA GLY A 58 3.39 9.33 5.79
C GLY A 58 2.38 10.42 5.50
N ALA A 59 2.45 11.49 6.28
CA ALA A 59 1.48 12.57 6.20
C ALA A 59 2.14 13.94 6.25
N PHE A 60 1.71 14.83 5.35
CA PHE A 60 1.98 16.25 5.44
C PHE A 60 0.95 16.91 6.36
N PHE A 61 1.43 17.77 7.24
CA PHE A 61 0.61 18.54 8.16
C PHE A 61 0.92 20.02 8.04
N ASN A 62 -0.13 20.84 8.09
CA ASN A 62 -0.01 22.27 8.33
C ASN A 62 -0.66 22.60 9.68
N PHE A 63 0.16 23.02 10.66
CA PHE A 63 -0.29 23.23 12.04
C PHE A 63 -0.86 24.63 12.30
N GLY A 64 -0.80 25.53 11.32
CA GLY A 64 -1.12 26.94 11.52
C GLY A 64 -0.15 27.68 12.43
N HIS A 65 -0.29 29.01 12.49
CA HIS A 65 0.57 29.84 13.32
C HIS A 65 -0.04 30.09 14.72
N PRO A 66 0.76 29.96 15.78
CA PRO A 66 0.43 30.53 17.06
C PRO A 66 0.60 32.05 17.05
N LYS A 67 0.21 32.71 18.15
CA LYS A 67 0.53 34.12 18.42
C LYS A 67 1.56 34.21 19.55
N PRO A 68 2.73 34.84 19.32
CA PRO A 68 3.24 35.33 18.03
C PRO A 68 3.67 34.18 17.09
N ARG A 69 3.84 34.46 15.79
CA ARG A 69 4.13 33.45 14.75
C ARG A 69 5.46 32.73 14.99
N ILE A 70 5.54 31.47 14.55
CA ILE A 70 6.73 30.61 14.61
C ILE A 70 7.11 30.13 13.20
N LYS A 71 8.41 29.96 12.97
CA LYS A 71 8.98 29.19 11.85
C LYS A 71 9.62 27.95 12.44
N MET A 72 8.98 26.81 12.26
CA MET A 72 9.36 25.54 12.88
C MET A 72 10.60 24.98 12.18
N GLN A 73 11.66 24.78 12.96
CA GLN A 73 12.90 24.14 12.53
C GLN A 73 12.91 22.66 12.92
N LYS A 74 12.36 22.30 14.08
CA LYS A 74 12.13 20.90 14.46
C LYS A 74 10.76 20.78 15.09
N VAL A 75 10.11 19.65 14.84
CA VAL A 75 8.75 19.34 15.30
C VAL A 75 8.75 17.91 15.83
N TRP A 76 8.00 17.69 16.91
CA TRP A 76 7.72 16.37 17.46
C TRP A 76 6.23 16.21 17.75
N MET A 77 5.72 15.00 17.52
CA MET A 77 4.35 14.57 17.75
C MET A 77 4.37 13.32 18.63
N ASN A 78 3.96 13.43 19.90
CA ASN A 78 4.16 12.39 20.92
C ASN A 78 5.63 11.93 21.00
N GLY A 79 6.57 12.87 20.91
CA GLY A 79 8.01 12.58 20.93
C GLY A 79 8.57 11.98 19.63
N VAL A 80 7.72 11.68 18.63
CA VAL A 80 8.15 11.23 17.30
C VAL A 80 8.50 12.46 16.45
N PRO A 81 9.73 12.57 15.91
CA PRO A 81 10.10 13.66 15.02
C PRO A 81 9.19 13.74 13.78
N ALA A 82 8.90 14.96 13.33
CA ALA A 82 8.32 15.22 12.03
C ALA A 82 9.28 16.12 11.22
N TYR A 83 9.48 15.76 9.96
CA TYR A 83 10.45 16.37 9.06
C TYR A 83 9.97 17.75 8.60
N THR A 84 10.67 18.80 9.04
CA THR A 84 10.42 20.21 8.69
C THR A 84 11.20 20.61 7.44
N GLY A 85 11.29 21.92 7.16
CA GLY A 85 12.03 22.45 6.00
C GLY A 85 11.20 22.57 4.73
N ILE A 86 9.91 22.22 4.79
CA ILE A 86 8.94 22.39 3.70
C ILE A 86 8.41 23.83 3.67
N ALA A 87 7.98 24.35 4.82
CA ALA A 87 7.53 25.72 5.01
C ALA A 87 7.52 26.09 6.50
N ALA A 88 6.88 27.20 6.89
CA ALA A 88 7.04 27.76 8.23
C ALA A 88 6.35 26.94 9.34
N VAL A 89 5.23 26.28 9.05
CA VAL A 89 4.43 25.51 10.03
C VAL A 89 4.00 24.16 9.46
N ASP A 90 4.80 23.67 8.53
CA ASP A 90 4.55 22.47 7.75
C ASP A 90 5.59 21.41 8.11
N ALA A 91 5.12 20.17 8.30
CA ALA A 91 6.01 19.04 8.52
C ALA A 91 5.47 17.77 7.85
N TYR A 92 6.37 16.86 7.51
CA TYR A 92 6.05 15.52 7.04
C TYR A 92 6.36 14.50 8.15
N LEU A 93 5.40 13.66 8.51
CA LEU A 93 5.59 12.57 9.46
C LEU A 93 5.72 11.25 8.70
N GLY A 94 6.92 10.65 8.72
CA GLY A 94 7.14 9.31 8.17
C GLY A 94 6.65 8.23 9.12
N VAL A 95 5.97 7.20 8.63
CA VAL A 95 5.33 6.19 9.51
C VAL A 95 6.32 5.29 10.26
N ASN A 96 7.56 5.20 9.80
CA ASN A 96 8.63 4.42 10.46
C ASN A 96 9.45 5.27 11.42
N GLU A 97 9.19 6.58 11.49
CA GLU A 97 9.90 7.45 12.42
C GLU A 97 9.57 7.04 13.85
N LEU A 98 10.58 6.97 14.71
CA LEU A 98 10.46 6.50 16.08
C LEU A 98 10.64 7.66 17.06
N PRO A 99 10.10 7.55 18.28
CA PRO A 99 10.44 8.50 19.33
C PRO A 99 11.96 8.54 19.56
N GLU A 100 12.52 9.72 19.81
CA GLU A 100 13.98 9.88 20.02
C GLU A 100 14.52 9.04 21.19
N TYR A 101 13.66 8.67 22.14
CA TYR A 101 13.98 7.86 23.31
C TYR A 101 13.73 6.35 23.11
N ASP A 102 13.31 5.91 21.93
CA ASP A 102 13.11 4.47 21.66
C ASP A 102 14.47 3.74 21.77
N PRO A 103 14.55 2.59 22.48
CA PRO A 103 15.81 1.88 22.67
C PRO A 103 16.30 1.17 21.40
N LEU A 104 15.54 1.21 20.30
CA LEU A 104 15.82 0.54 19.04
C LEU A 104 16.20 -0.93 19.29
N ASN A 105 17.27 -1.39 18.62
CA ASN A 105 17.82 -2.72 18.81
C ASN A 105 18.97 -2.77 19.84
N SER A 106 19.06 -1.83 20.79
CA SER A 106 20.07 -1.90 21.87
C SER A 106 19.96 -3.17 22.72
N ASN A 107 18.74 -3.69 22.91
CA ASN A 107 18.49 -5.07 23.35
C ASN A 107 17.71 -5.80 22.26
N HIS A 108 18.42 -6.46 21.34
CA HIS A 108 17.81 -7.06 20.17
C HIS A 108 17.07 -8.38 20.52
N PRO A 109 15.81 -8.56 20.06
CA PRO A 109 15.06 -7.66 19.17
C PRO A 109 14.33 -6.52 19.90
N GLY A 110 14.41 -5.31 19.34
CA GLY A 110 13.67 -4.14 19.81
C GLY A 110 12.17 -4.27 19.55
N GLU A 111 11.33 -3.69 20.43
CA GLU A 111 9.87 -3.86 20.37
C GLU A 111 9.17 -2.84 19.45
N PHE A 112 9.76 -1.65 19.25
CA PHE A 112 9.24 -0.59 18.38
C PHE A 112 7.76 -0.24 18.63
N ARG A 113 7.37 -0.13 19.90
CA ARG A 113 5.95 -0.06 20.34
C ARG A 113 5.17 1.15 19.83
N TYR A 114 5.86 2.20 19.41
CA TYR A 114 5.23 3.44 18.97
C TYR A 114 6.10 4.14 17.93
N GLY A 115 5.47 4.88 17.02
CA GLY A 115 6.14 5.59 15.93
C GLY A 115 5.16 6.38 15.07
N GLY A 116 5.61 6.90 13.93
CA GLY A 116 4.81 7.80 13.10
C GLY A 116 3.47 7.20 12.64
N GLY A 117 3.43 5.90 12.34
CA GLY A 117 2.18 5.21 12.01
C GLY A 117 1.17 5.19 13.15
N HIS A 118 1.65 5.09 14.40
CA HIS A 118 0.82 5.12 15.60
C HIS A 118 0.33 6.54 15.92
N VAL A 119 1.12 7.57 15.63
CA VAL A 119 0.68 8.97 15.73
C VAL A 119 -0.48 9.25 14.77
N ILE A 120 -0.39 8.76 13.52
CA ILE A 120 -1.48 8.90 12.54
C ILE A 120 -2.74 8.18 13.01
N GLU A 121 -2.62 6.94 13.50
CA GLU A 121 -3.75 6.20 14.08
C GLU A 121 -4.37 6.96 15.27
N ASP A 122 -3.56 7.49 16.18
CA ASP A 122 -4.03 8.24 17.34
C ASP A 122 -4.77 9.52 16.95
N LEU A 123 -4.31 10.24 15.92
CA LEU A 123 -5.02 11.40 15.36
C LEU A 123 -6.40 11.02 14.81
N LEU A 124 -6.49 9.92 14.04
CA LEU A 124 -7.75 9.43 13.48
C LEU A 124 -8.72 8.94 14.56
N LEU A 125 -8.20 8.47 15.70
CA LEU A 125 -8.98 8.12 16.89
C LEU A 125 -9.40 9.35 17.71
N GLY A 126 -9.08 10.57 17.27
CA GLY A 126 -9.41 11.82 17.97
C GLY A 126 -8.62 12.02 19.25
N LYS A 127 -7.48 11.31 19.44
CA LYS A 127 -6.65 11.47 20.63
C LYS A 127 -5.87 12.77 20.57
N LYS A 128 -5.57 13.31 21.76
CA LYS A 128 -4.68 14.46 21.91
C LYS A 128 -3.23 14.02 21.72
N ILE A 129 -2.54 14.67 20.80
CA ILE A 129 -1.13 14.49 20.51
C ILE A 129 -0.35 15.62 21.18
N LYS A 130 0.67 15.28 21.97
CA LYS A 130 1.64 16.25 22.47
C LYS A 130 2.44 16.79 21.27
N PHE A 131 2.31 18.08 21.01
CA PHE A 131 2.97 18.75 19.91
C PHE A 131 4.03 19.71 20.44
N GLU A 132 5.25 19.54 19.96
CA GLU A 132 6.40 20.35 20.34
C GLU A 132 7.07 20.87 19.07
N ALA A 133 7.44 22.15 19.06
CA ALA A 133 8.24 22.71 17.99
C ALA A 133 9.22 23.76 18.49
N ILE A 134 10.41 23.77 17.88
CA ILE A 134 11.43 24.79 18.10
C ILE A 134 11.77 25.49 16.79
N GLY A 135 12.18 26.75 16.88
CA GLY A 135 12.63 27.57 15.76
C GLY A 135 13.68 28.59 16.20
N TYR A 136 14.42 29.13 15.25
CA TYR A 136 15.52 30.08 15.53
C TYR A 136 15.04 31.52 15.76
N GLY A 137 13.79 31.83 15.44
CA GLY A 137 13.23 33.17 15.51
C GLY A 137 13.69 34.06 14.35
N THR A 138 12.77 34.83 13.80
CA THR A 138 13.02 35.85 12.77
C THR A 138 12.10 37.03 13.02
N ASP A 139 12.28 38.15 12.31
CA ASP A 139 11.39 39.31 12.44
C ASP A 139 9.92 38.96 12.11
N CYS A 140 9.69 38.11 11.09
CA CYS A 140 8.36 37.65 10.71
C CYS A 140 7.81 36.55 11.64
N TYR A 141 8.69 35.80 12.29
CA TYR A 141 8.36 34.62 13.10
C TYR A 141 9.14 34.64 14.41
N PRO A 142 8.79 35.51 15.37
CA PRO A 142 9.64 35.76 16.54
C PRO A 142 9.54 34.67 17.61
N ARG A 143 8.49 33.84 17.61
CA ARG A 143 8.38 32.72 18.57
C ARG A 143 9.44 31.67 18.26
N LYS A 144 10.14 31.19 19.30
CA LYS A 144 11.23 30.20 19.19
C LYS A 144 10.88 28.81 19.73
N LYS A 145 9.84 28.68 20.55
CA LYS A 145 9.36 27.40 21.08
C LYS A 145 7.84 27.40 21.23
N ILE A 146 7.23 26.26 21.03
CA ILE A 146 5.86 25.95 21.43
C ILE A 146 5.78 24.51 21.92
N GLU A 147 4.95 24.29 22.94
CA GLU A 147 4.60 22.98 23.49
C GLU A 147 3.10 23.05 23.83
N THR A 148 2.31 22.15 23.24
CA THR A 148 0.85 22.14 23.37
C THR A 148 0.30 20.73 23.09
N TYR A 149 -1.02 20.57 23.17
CA TYR A 149 -1.72 19.41 22.64
C TYR A 149 -2.56 19.81 21.44
N ILE A 150 -2.61 18.94 20.43
CA ILE A 150 -3.44 19.09 19.23
C ILE A 150 -4.22 17.80 18.96
N THR A 151 -5.33 17.92 18.27
CA THR A 151 -6.10 16.84 17.66
C THR A 151 -6.11 17.00 16.14
N LEU A 152 -6.66 16.04 15.41
CA LEU A 152 -6.80 16.15 13.94
C LEU A 152 -7.66 17.35 13.52
N ASP A 153 -8.65 17.73 14.35
CA ASP A 153 -9.54 18.88 14.10
C ASP A 153 -8.83 20.23 14.26
N ASP A 154 -7.76 20.29 15.06
CA ASP A 154 -6.96 21.51 15.27
C ASP A 154 -5.96 21.80 14.12
N ILE A 155 -5.68 20.80 13.28
CA ILE A 155 -4.73 20.89 12.16
C ILE A 155 -5.45 21.47 10.94
N ASN A 156 -4.85 22.39 10.19
CA ASN A 156 -5.50 22.96 8.99
C ASN A 156 -5.62 21.91 7.89
N GLU A 157 -4.47 21.42 7.41
CA GLU A 157 -4.37 20.38 6.39
C GLU A 157 -3.64 19.16 6.95
N ALA A 158 -4.20 17.97 6.71
CA ALA A 158 -3.61 16.69 7.06
C ALA A 158 -3.70 15.76 5.85
N THR A 159 -2.65 15.71 5.04
CA THR A 159 -2.64 14.98 3.78
C THR A 159 -1.81 13.72 3.90
N LEU A 160 -2.45 12.55 3.82
CA LEU A 160 -1.74 11.29 3.66
C LEU A 160 -1.08 11.31 2.27
N PHE A 161 0.25 11.18 2.24
CA PHE A 161 1.00 11.05 1.01
C PHE A 161 1.93 9.85 1.13
N ASN A 162 1.59 8.80 0.40
CA ASN A 162 2.37 7.58 0.40
C ASN A 162 3.12 7.50 -0.93
N PRO A 163 4.45 7.69 -0.95
CA PRO A 163 5.22 7.68 -2.19
C PRO A 163 5.30 6.29 -2.83
N ARG A 164 4.89 5.22 -2.14
CA ARG A 164 4.92 3.84 -2.65
C ARG A 164 3.96 2.95 -1.88
N ASN A 165 2.89 2.50 -2.51
CA ASN A 165 1.85 1.64 -1.96
C ASN A 165 1.36 0.64 -3.03
N ALA A 166 0.50 -0.31 -2.62
CA ALA A 166 -0.12 -1.34 -3.46
C ALA A 166 0.88 -2.07 -4.37
N TYR A 167 1.96 -2.61 -3.81
CA TYR A 167 3.02 -3.29 -4.56
C TYR A 167 2.48 -4.36 -5.53
N GLN A 168 2.93 -4.33 -6.77
CA GLN A 168 2.61 -5.32 -7.79
C GLN A 168 3.46 -6.56 -7.56
N ASN A 169 2.86 -7.57 -6.93
CA ASN A 169 3.50 -8.80 -6.46
C ASN A 169 4.67 -8.53 -5.47
N TYR A 170 5.18 -9.59 -4.86
CA TYR A 170 6.23 -9.49 -3.85
C TYR A 170 7.01 -10.80 -3.69
N ASN A 171 7.91 -10.86 -2.72
CA ASN A 171 8.65 -12.07 -2.36
C ASN A 171 7.89 -12.92 -1.32
N CYS A 172 8.07 -14.24 -1.38
CA CYS A 172 7.87 -15.14 -0.25
C CYS A 172 9.19 -15.23 0.52
N ALA A 173 9.20 -14.78 1.77
CA ALA A 173 10.39 -14.65 2.60
C ALA A 173 10.60 -15.90 3.47
N VAL A 174 11.80 -16.47 3.42
CA VAL A 174 12.23 -17.60 4.26
C VAL A 174 13.59 -17.33 4.89
N ASN A 175 14.04 -18.23 5.76
CA ASN A 175 15.33 -18.12 6.46
C ASN A 175 16.06 -19.47 6.41
N LEU A 176 17.17 -19.54 5.68
CA LEU A 176 18.02 -20.73 5.59
C LEU A 176 19.02 -20.86 6.75
N SER A 177 19.31 -19.78 7.47
CA SER A 177 20.30 -19.78 8.55
C SER A 177 19.84 -20.55 9.80
N ASP A 178 20.77 -20.75 10.73
CA ASP A 178 20.58 -21.45 12.00
C ASP A 178 20.02 -20.57 13.14
N ARG A 179 19.83 -19.26 12.89
CA ARG A 179 19.28 -18.30 13.87
C ARG A 179 17.96 -17.69 13.42
N THR A 180 17.13 -17.27 14.38
CA THR A 180 15.94 -16.46 14.09
C THR A 180 16.36 -15.08 13.58
N ILE A 181 15.71 -14.60 12.51
CA ILE A 181 15.90 -13.25 11.98
C ILE A 181 14.60 -12.44 12.07
N TYR A 182 14.76 -11.13 12.25
CA TYR A 182 13.68 -10.18 12.46
C TYR A 182 13.67 -9.20 11.29
N THR A 183 12.59 -9.21 10.51
CA THR A 183 12.54 -8.50 9.23
C THR A 183 11.25 -7.71 9.11
N TYR A 184 11.14 -6.87 8.07
CA TYR A 184 9.87 -6.26 7.69
C TYR A 184 8.85 -7.29 7.19
N MET A 185 9.30 -8.51 6.86
CA MET A 185 8.44 -9.65 6.58
C MET A 185 8.04 -10.39 7.87
N GLY A 186 8.28 -9.82 9.05
CA GLY A 186 8.06 -10.47 10.34
C GLY A 186 9.23 -11.36 10.78
N VAL A 187 8.95 -12.19 11.80
CA VAL A 187 9.93 -13.12 12.37
C VAL A 187 10.06 -14.36 11.49
N LEU A 188 11.27 -14.64 11.01
CA LEU A 188 11.59 -15.84 10.24
C LEU A 188 12.47 -16.77 11.06
N LYS A 189 11.93 -17.95 11.35
CA LYS A 189 12.54 -19.01 12.16
C LYS A 189 13.65 -19.72 11.36
N PRO A 190 14.69 -20.19 12.06
CA PRO A 190 15.84 -20.83 11.42
C PRO A 190 15.48 -22.08 10.64
N ASN A 191 16.36 -22.45 9.71
CA ASN A 191 16.32 -23.69 8.94
C ASN A 191 14.98 -23.91 8.21
N LEU A 192 14.42 -22.89 7.55
CA LEU A 192 13.09 -22.94 6.91
C LEU A 192 11.97 -23.28 7.90
N GLY A 193 11.96 -22.62 9.06
CA GLY A 193 10.94 -22.86 10.09
C GLY A 193 9.57 -22.25 9.76
N ASN A 194 9.51 -21.26 8.88
CA ASN A 194 8.29 -20.64 8.34
C ASN A 194 8.60 -19.83 7.07
N ALA A 195 7.55 -19.49 6.35
CA ALA A 195 7.56 -18.63 5.18
C ALA A 195 6.50 -17.53 5.32
N HIS A 196 6.88 -16.26 5.12
CA HIS A 196 5.94 -15.15 5.16
C HIS A 196 5.78 -14.50 3.79
N TYR A 197 4.57 -14.04 3.48
CA TYR A 197 4.25 -13.38 2.21
C TYR A 197 3.30 -12.21 2.44
N CYS A 198 3.24 -11.27 1.48
CA CYS A 198 2.38 -10.10 1.57
C CYS A 198 1.74 -9.80 0.21
N SER A 199 0.45 -10.14 0.08
CA SER A 199 -0.43 -9.69 -0.99
C SER A 199 -1.83 -10.23 -0.74
N ALA A 200 -2.85 -9.54 -1.25
CA ALA A 200 -4.19 -10.08 -1.35
C ALA A 200 -4.34 -11.11 -2.49
N GLY A 201 -3.30 -11.36 -3.29
CA GLY A 201 -3.36 -12.29 -4.43
C GLY A 201 -4.37 -11.81 -5.47
N GLN A 202 -5.33 -12.65 -5.84
CA GLN A 202 -6.39 -12.32 -6.80
C GLN A 202 -7.23 -11.06 -6.48
N LEU A 203 -7.28 -10.61 -5.22
CA LEU A 203 -7.94 -9.33 -4.87
C LEU A 203 -7.03 -8.10 -5.05
N SER A 204 -5.73 -8.28 -5.29
CA SER A 204 -4.76 -7.18 -5.29
C SER A 204 -4.95 -6.27 -6.52
N PRO A 205 -5.06 -4.94 -6.34
CA PRO A 205 -5.32 -4.01 -7.43
C PRO A 205 -4.36 -4.11 -8.62
N LEU A 206 -3.04 -4.03 -8.39
CA LEU A 206 -2.06 -4.01 -9.49
C LEU A 206 -1.85 -5.39 -10.15
N LEU A 207 -2.35 -6.48 -9.55
CA LEU A 207 -2.36 -7.80 -10.18
C LEU A 207 -3.55 -7.94 -11.15
N ASN A 208 -4.65 -7.21 -10.91
CA ASN A 208 -5.84 -7.17 -11.76
C ASN A 208 -5.72 -6.15 -12.91
N ASP A 209 -4.73 -5.28 -12.87
CA ASP A 209 -4.32 -4.43 -14.00
C ASP A 209 -2.80 -4.56 -14.22
N PRO A 210 -2.34 -5.72 -14.73
CA PRO A 210 -0.93 -6.07 -14.74
C PRO A 210 -0.06 -5.12 -15.57
N TYR A 211 -0.66 -4.39 -16.51
CA TYR A 211 0.01 -3.46 -17.42
C TYR A 211 -0.36 -1.99 -17.19
N TYR A 212 -1.07 -1.67 -16.09
CA TYR A 212 -1.50 -0.31 -15.73
C TYR A 212 -2.34 0.37 -16.83
N ARG A 213 -3.22 -0.38 -17.49
CA ARG A 213 -4.09 0.09 -18.57
C ARG A 213 -5.14 1.09 -18.07
N THR A 214 -5.58 0.91 -16.84
CA THR A 214 -6.66 1.68 -16.19
C THR A 214 -6.22 2.40 -14.93
N ILE A 215 -5.10 1.97 -14.33
CA ILE A 215 -4.50 2.60 -13.17
C ILE A 215 -3.41 3.56 -13.63
N GLY A 216 -3.61 4.86 -13.40
CA GLY A 216 -2.66 5.91 -13.73
C GLY A 216 -2.85 7.15 -12.87
N ILE A 217 -2.16 8.22 -13.23
CA ILE A 217 -2.24 9.48 -12.47
C ILE A 217 -3.68 9.99 -12.52
N GLY A 218 -4.22 10.35 -11.36
CA GLY A 218 -5.60 10.82 -11.23
C GLY A 218 -6.63 9.71 -11.02
N THR A 219 -6.27 8.42 -11.08
CA THR A 219 -7.20 7.32 -10.74
C THR A 219 -7.71 7.51 -9.33
N ARG A 220 -9.04 7.67 -9.18
CA ARG A 220 -9.76 7.76 -7.91
C ARG A 220 -9.82 6.40 -7.24
N ILE A 221 -9.53 6.35 -5.95
CA ILE A 221 -9.39 5.11 -5.18
C ILE A 221 -10.08 5.21 -3.82
N PHE A 222 -10.38 4.05 -3.23
CA PHE A 222 -10.59 3.93 -1.78
C PHE A 222 -9.22 3.98 -1.11
N LEU A 223 -9.03 4.89 -0.15
CA LEU A 223 -7.78 5.02 0.61
C LEU A 223 -8.08 5.33 2.07
N GLY A 224 -7.69 4.43 2.97
CA GLY A 224 -7.81 4.66 4.41
C GLY A 224 -9.26 4.84 4.90
N GLY A 225 -10.28 4.38 4.17
CA GLY A 225 -11.69 4.62 4.52
C GLY A 225 -12.31 5.84 3.85
N GLY A 226 -11.49 6.70 3.24
CA GLY A 226 -11.93 7.86 2.48
C GLY A 226 -11.67 7.72 0.99
N ILE A 227 -11.75 8.84 0.28
CA ILE A 227 -11.41 8.94 -1.13
C ILE A 227 -9.98 9.43 -1.27
N GLY A 228 -9.20 8.73 -2.08
CA GLY A 228 -7.85 9.14 -2.46
C GLY A 228 -7.66 9.10 -3.98
N TYR A 229 -6.44 9.39 -4.40
CA TYR A 229 -6.04 9.39 -5.80
C TYR A 229 -4.65 8.80 -5.96
N VAL A 230 -4.41 8.17 -7.11
CA VAL A 230 -3.05 7.87 -7.57
C VAL A 230 -2.40 9.19 -7.99
N ALA A 231 -1.33 9.57 -7.29
CA ALA A 231 -0.60 10.81 -7.53
C ALA A 231 0.53 10.64 -8.55
N TRP A 232 1.16 9.46 -8.58
CA TRP A 232 2.29 9.14 -9.46
C TRP A 232 2.57 7.63 -9.46
N HIS A 233 3.54 7.16 -10.24
CA HIS A 233 4.05 5.78 -10.11
C HIS A 233 4.85 5.58 -8.81
N GLY A 234 5.39 6.65 -8.24
CA GLY A 234 6.06 6.62 -6.94
C GLY A 234 7.49 6.07 -6.95
N THR A 235 8.01 5.72 -5.78
CA THR A 235 9.37 5.20 -5.64
C THR A 235 9.43 3.68 -5.79
N GLN A 236 10.58 3.17 -6.24
CA GLN A 236 10.82 1.75 -6.51
C GLN A 236 9.82 1.10 -7.48
N HIS A 237 9.13 1.89 -8.29
CA HIS A 237 8.28 1.37 -9.36
C HIS A 237 9.15 0.68 -10.41
N ASN A 238 9.08 -0.65 -10.48
CA ASN A 238 9.92 -1.47 -11.37
C ASN A 238 9.05 -2.35 -12.28
N PRO A 239 8.45 -1.80 -13.35
CA PRO A 239 7.45 -2.51 -14.14
C PRO A 239 8.06 -3.53 -15.12
N CYS A 240 9.36 -3.43 -15.39
CA CYS A 240 10.10 -4.18 -16.40
C CYS A 240 10.60 -5.56 -15.93
N VAL A 241 10.14 -6.06 -14.79
CA VAL A 241 10.51 -7.40 -14.30
C VAL A 241 9.90 -8.50 -15.18
N PRO A 242 10.46 -9.74 -15.17
CA PRO A 242 9.88 -10.86 -15.90
C PRO A 242 8.42 -11.13 -15.52
N ARG A 243 7.61 -11.51 -16.52
CA ARG A 243 6.16 -11.77 -16.39
C ARG A 243 5.84 -13.18 -16.87
N GLY A 244 4.78 -13.77 -16.32
CA GLY A 244 4.21 -15.02 -16.81
C GLY A 244 3.35 -14.83 -18.07
N GLU A 245 2.81 -15.93 -18.59
CA GLU A 245 1.96 -15.92 -19.80
C GLU A 245 0.67 -15.09 -19.62
N ASN A 246 0.16 -14.99 -18.39
CA ASN A 246 -0.98 -14.15 -18.02
C ASN A 246 -0.62 -12.66 -17.81
N GLY A 247 0.63 -12.28 -18.06
CA GLY A 247 1.13 -10.90 -17.92
C GLY A 247 1.46 -10.48 -16.47
N VAL A 248 1.15 -11.33 -15.49
CA VAL A 248 1.46 -11.06 -14.08
C VAL A 248 2.97 -11.13 -13.84
N PRO A 249 3.57 -10.17 -13.11
CA PRO A 249 4.99 -10.25 -12.74
C PRO A 249 5.34 -11.49 -11.94
N LEU A 250 6.52 -12.05 -12.17
CA LEU A 250 7.05 -13.22 -11.46
C LEU A 250 7.85 -12.86 -10.19
N GLY A 251 7.72 -11.61 -9.71
CA GLY A 251 8.38 -11.04 -8.55
C GLY A 251 7.92 -9.59 -8.33
N GLY A 252 8.48 -8.92 -7.31
CA GLY A 252 8.11 -7.54 -7.00
C GLY A 252 8.35 -6.58 -8.16
N ALA A 253 7.31 -5.86 -8.57
CA ALA A 253 7.31 -5.04 -9.79
C ALA A 253 6.98 -3.57 -9.50
N GLY A 254 5.95 -3.02 -10.13
CA GLY A 254 5.56 -1.62 -9.93
C GLY A 254 4.81 -1.36 -8.64
N THR A 255 4.72 -0.08 -8.33
CA THR A 255 4.05 0.49 -7.17
C THR A 255 3.26 1.72 -7.60
N ILE A 256 2.49 2.30 -6.69
CA ILE A 256 1.80 3.58 -6.92
C ILE A 256 2.05 4.54 -5.77
N ALA A 257 2.24 5.82 -6.08
CA ALA A 257 2.13 6.87 -5.08
C ALA A 257 0.66 7.27 -4.95
N VAL A 258 0.18 7.40 -3.71
CA VAL A 258 -1.22 7.75 -3.43
C VAL A 258 -1.31 8.94 -2.49
N ILE A 259 -2.35 9.73 -2.68
CA ILE A 259 -2.63 10.94 -1.90
C ILE A 259 -4.09 10.95 -1.45
N GLY A 260 -4.35 11.43 -0.23
CA GLY A 260 -5.71 11.61 0.28
C GLY A 260 -5.76 12.48 1.52
N ASP A 261 -6.96 12.92 1.86
CA ASP A 261 -7.22 13.75 3.05
C ASP A 261 -7.43 12.84 4.27
N LEU A 262 -6.53 12.92 5.26
CA LEU A 262 -6.63 12.14 6.50
C LEU A 262 -7.92 12.45 7.27
N LYS A 263 -8.49 13.65 7.13
CA LYS A 263 -9.73 14.03 7.83
C LYS A 263 -10.95 13.27 7.35
N GLN A 264 -10.86 12.59 6.21
CA GLN A 264 -11.92 11.75 5.64
C GLN A 264 -11.66 10.25 5.86
N MET A 265 -10.59 9.89 6.57
CA MET A 265 -10.14 8.52 6.76
C MET A 265 -10.54 7.99 8.15
N ASP A 266 -10.42 6.68 8.33
CA ASP A 266 -10.82 5.98 9.55
C ASP A 266 -9.66 5.10 10.04
N ALA A 267 -9.42 5.14 11.36
CA ALA A 267 -8.36 4.35 12.00
C ALA A 267 -8.48 2.85 11.70
N ARG A 268 -9.67 2.30 11.47
CA ARG A 268 -9.89 0.90 11.04
C ARG A 268 -9.08 0.53 9.79
N TRP A 269 -8.81 1.50 8.92
CA TRP A 269 -8.13 1.32 7.65
C TRP A 269 -6.71 1.88 7.62
N LEU A 270 -6.28 2.59 8.67
CA LEU A 270 -4.93 3.10 8.87
C LEU A 270 -4.48 2.78 10.29
N ARG A 271 -3.81 1.63 10.46
CA ARG A 271 -3.41 1.09 11.77
C ARG A 271 -1.91 1.20 11.97
N GLY A 272 -1.47 1.83 13.06
CA GLY A 272 -0.09 1.74 13.51
C GLY A 272 0.28 0.28 13.75
N THR A 273 1.46 -0.14 13.29
CA THR A 273 1.89 -1.53 13.37
C THR A 273 3.37 -1.59 13.75
N SER A 274 3.73 -2.55 14.61
CA SER A 274 5.11 -2.77 15.05
C SER A 274 5.61 -4.13 14.59
N PHE A 275 6.83 -4.16 14.07
CA PHE A 275 7.57 -5.36 13.74
C PHE A 275 8.75 -5.50 14.70
N LEU A 276 8.67 -6.53 15.55
CA LEU A 276 9.73 -6.91 16.49
C LEU A 276 11.07 -7.02 15.73
N GLY A 277 12.10 -6.32 16.23
CA GLY A 277 13.45 -6.28 15.66
C GLY A 277 13.62 -5.46 14.38
N TYR A 278 12.54 -4.95 13.78
CA TYR A 278 12.60 -4.20 12.52
C TYR A 278 12.20 -2.72 12.66
N GLY A 279 11.02 -2.41 13.21
CA GLY A 279 10.54 -1.02 13.25
C GLY A 279 9.03 -0.87 13.38
N SER A 280 8.57 0.38 13.38
CA SER A 280 7.15 0.72 13.27
C SER A 280 6.76 1.01 11.81
N THR A 281 5.48 0.88 11.48
CA THR A 281 4.92 1.16 10.15
C THR A 281 3.42 1.46 10.25
N LEU A 282 2.76 1.63 9.10
CA LEU A 282 1.33 1.80 8.98
C LEU A 282 0.75 0.70 8.09
N THR A 283 -0.26 -0.02 8.60
CA THR A 283 -1.09 -0.92 7.79
C THR A 283 -2.19 -0.11 7.13
N VAL A 284 -2.25 -0.17 5.80
CA VAL A 284 -3.09 0.72 4.97
C VAL A 284 -4.11 -0.09 4.18
N GLY A 285 -5.37 0.34 4.25
CA GLY A 285 -6.45 -0.12 3.39
C GLY A 285 -6.52 0.67 2.10
N LEU A 286 -6.48 -0.02 0.97
CA LEU A 286 -6.53 0.57 -0.36
C LEU A 286 -7.38 -0.31 -1.29
N GLY A 287 -8.25 0.30 -2.08
CA GLY A 287 -9.07 -0.38 -3.08
C GLY A 287 -9.14 0.43 -4.37
N ILE A 288 -9.11 -0.25 -5.51
CA ILE A 288 -9.14 0.38 -6.83
C ILE A 288 -10.25 -0.26 -7.66
N PRO A 289 -11.15 0.53 -8.27
CA PRO A 289 -12.10 0.00 -9.24
C PRO A 289 -11.44 -0.12 -10.61
N ILE A 290 -11.54 -1.30 -11.22
CA ILE A 290 -11.03 -1.58 -12.56
C ILE A 290 -12.21 -1.52 -13.53
N PRO A 291 -12.28 -0.52 -14.43
CA PRO A 291 -13.31 -0.48 -15.46
C PRO A 291 -13.08 -1.58 -16.49
N ILE A 292 -14.14 -2.30 -16.83
CA ILE A 292 -14.10 -3.31 -17.89
C ILE A 292 -14.33 -2.63 -19.24
N LEU A 293 -13.23 -2.12 -19.79
CA LEU A 293 -13.21 -1.40 -21.07
C LEU A 293 -13.30 -2.35 -22.27
N ASP A 294 -12.79 -3.58 -22.13
CA ASP A 294 -12.79 -4.63 -23.14
C ASP A 294 -12.62 -6.02 -22.52
N GLU A 295 -12.66 -7.07 -23.37
CA GLU A 295 -12.49 -8.47 -22.97
C GLU A 295 -11.12 -8.75 -22.33
N ASP A 296 -10.06 -8.07 -22.77
CA ASP A 296 -8.73 -8.23 -22.19
C ASP A 296 -8.67 -7.67 -20.78
N MET A 297 -9.29 -6.51 -20.53
CA MET A 297 -9.43 -5.98 -19.17
C MET A 297 -10.16 -6.96 -18.26
N LEU A 298 -11.26 -7.57 -18.74
CA LEU A 298 -11.94 -8.58 -17.93
C LEU A 298 -11.03 -9.78 -17.65
N ARG A 299 -10.31 -10.28 -18.65
CA ARG A 299 -9.39 -11.41 -18.49
C ARG A 299 -8.34 -11.13 -17.42
N PHE A 300 -7.77 -9.92 -17.39
CA PHE A 300 -6.80 -9.54 -16.35
C PHE A 300 -7.43 -9.50 -14.95
N THR A 301 -8.69 -9.07 -14.83
CA THR A 301 -9.39 -9.05 -13.53
C THR A 301 -9.86 -10.41 -13.03
N ALA A 302 -9.82 -11.44 -13.88
CA ALA A 302 -10.19 -12.81 -13.53
C ALA A 302 -8.97 -13.69 -13.20
N VAL A 303 -7.83 -13.07 -12.84
CA VAL A 303 -6.62 -13.78 -12.44
C VAL A 303 -6.84 -14.55 -11.12
N LYS A 304 -6.43 -15.82 -11.08
CA LYS A 304 -6.59 -16.69 -9.91
C LYS A 304 -5.31 -16.80 -9.10
N ASP A 305 -5.46 -17.06 -7.81
CA ASP A 305 -4.31 -17.28 -6.93
C ASP A 305 -3.39 -18.45 -7.38
N GLU A 306 -3.91 -19.43 -8.12
CA GLU A 306 -3.12 -20.54 -8.67
C GLU A 306 -2.16 -20.11 -9.81
N ASP A 307 -2.50 -19.01 -10.49
CA ASP A 307 -1.75 -18.46 -11.64
C ASP A 307 -0.86 -17.26 -11.27
N ILE A 308 -0.89 -16.84 -9.99
CA ILE A 308 -0.05 -15.75 -9.49
C ILE A 308 1.12 -16.38 -8.75
N PHE A 309 2.33 -16.21 -9.27
CA PHE A 309 3.56 -16.78 -8.70
C PHE A 309 4.45 -15.70 -8.10
N CYS A 310 5.06 -16.00 -6.95
CA CYS A 310 6.10 -15.16 -6.34
C CYS A 310 7.39 -15.96 -6.10
N PRO A 311 8.56 -15.30 -6.09
CA PRO A 311 9.83 -15.96 -5.80
C PRO A 311 9.95 -16.25 -4.30
N ILE A 312 10.51 -17.41 -3.98
CA ILE A 312 10.94 -17.76 -2.62
C ILE A 312 12.37 -17.23 -2.45
N VAL A 313 12.58 -16.33 -1.49
CA VAL A 313 13.85 -15.64 -1.28
C VAL A 313 14.33 -15.88 0.15
N ASP A 314 15.61 -16.21 0.31
CA ASP A 314 16.24 -16.28 1.62
C ASP A 314 16.57 -14.87 2.14
N TYR A 315 16.04 -14.55 3.33
CA TYR A 315 16.24 -13.27 3.98
C TYR A 315 17.45 -13.26 4.91
N SER A 316 18.12 -14.39 5.09
CA SER A 316 19.32 -14.48 5.92
C SER A 316 20.59 -14.02 5.19
N GLU A 317 20.68 -14.29 3.89
CA GLU A 317 21.84 -13.94 3.06
C GLU A 317 21.46 -13.29 1.73
N ALA A 318 20.63 -13.95 0.89
CA ALA A 318 20.38 -13.49 -0.48
C ALA A 318 19.72 -12.11 -0.56
N TYR A 319 18.70 -11.85 0.28
CA TYR A 319 18.04 -10.55 0.35
C TYR A 319 18.96 -9.40 0.83
N PRO A 320 19.62 -9.48 2.01
CA PRO A 320 20.45 -8.38 2.50
C PRO A 320 21.66 -8.08 1.61
N GLN A 321 22.21 -9.08 0.92
CA GLN A 321 23.31 -8.89 -0.04
C GLN A 321 22.84 -8.47 -1.44
N GLY A 322 21.54 -8.55 -1.72
CA GLY A 322 20.98 -8.19 -3.02
C GLY A 322 21.45 -9.10 -4.16
N THR A 323 21.69 -10.39 -3.92
CA THR A 323 22.21 -11.34 -4.93
C THR A 323 21.21 -11.63 -6.05
N GLY A 324 19.91 -11.46 -5.77
CA GLY A 324 18.82 -11.81 -6.69
C GLY A 324 18.53 -13.31 -6.78
N GLU A 325 19.20 -14.14 -5.97
CA GLU A 325 18.99 -15.58 -5.94
C GLU A 325 17.60 -15.93 -5.38
N ILE A 326 16.95 -16.93 -6.01
CA ILE A 326 15.65 -17.45 -5.60
C ILE A 326 15.75 -18.96 -5.42
N LEU A 327 15.04 -19.50 -4.42
CA LEU A 327 14.97 -20.94 -4.15
C LEU A 327 13.93 -21.65 -5.03
N GLY A 328 13.07 -20.88 -5.68
CA GLY A 328 11.98 -21.37 -6.52
C GLY A 328 10.86 -20.34 -6.63
N ARG A 329 9.74 -20.76 -7.21
CA ARG A 329 8.50 -19.98 -7.26
C ARG A 329 7.37 -20.77 -6.65
N VAL A 330 6.42 -20.05 -6.08
CA VAL A 330 5.24 -20.62 -5.40
C VAL A 330 4.02 -19.79 -5.75
N SER A 331 2.87 -20.44 -5.92
CA SER A 331 1.62 -19.73 -6.21
C SER A 331 0.97 -19.19 -4.94
N TYR A 332 0.15 -18.14 -5.06
CA TYR A 332 -0.62 -17.63 -3.93
C TYR A 332 -1.65 -18.65 -3.44
N ALA A 333 -2.13 -19.57 -4.29
CA ALA A 333 -3.02 -20.65 -3.86
C ALA A 333 -2.29 -21.60 -2.90
N GLN A 334 -1.04 -21.97 -3.21
CA GLN A 334 -0.20 -22.78 -2.31
C GLN A 334 0.10 -22.03 -1.01
N LEU A 335 0.45 -20.74 -1.08
CA LEU A 335 0.66 -19.91 0.11
C LEU A 335 -0.59 -19.77 0.99
N LYS A 336 -1.78 -19.69 0.39
CA LYS A 336 -3.05 -19.62 1.12
C LYS A 336 -3.47 -20.97 1.72
N SER A 337 -2.92 -22.08 1.25
CA SER A 337 -3.14 -23.41 1.86
C SER A 337 -2.54 -23.56 3.27
N GLY A 338 -1.63 -22.65 3.67
CA GLY A 338 -0.98 -22.65 4.98
C GLY A 338 0.35 -23.40 5.03
N LYS A 339 0.77 -24.06 3.95
CA LYS A 339 2.06 -24.76 3.86
C LYS A 339 2.56 -24.91 2.43
N ILE A 340 3.89 -24.96 2.26
CA ILE A 340 4.56 -25.13 0.97
C ILE A 340 5.74 -26.10 1.13
N GLU A 341 6.24 -26.66 0.03
CA GLU A 341 7.43 -27.51 0.04
C GLU A 341 8.63 -26.73 -0.52
N ILE A 342 9.75 -26.76 0.20
CA ILE A 342 11.02 -26.15 -0.19
C ILE A 342 12.13 -27.16 0.07
N ASN A 343 12.87 -27.58 -0.97
CA ASN A 343 13.96 -28.55 -0.87
C ASN A 343 13.54 -29.85 -0.13
N GLY A 344 12.34 -30.37 -0.41
CA GLY A 344 11.79 -31.58 0.22
C GLY A 344 11.34 -31.40 1.67
N LYS A 345 11.32 -30.16 2.19
CA LYS A 345 10.83 -29.83 3.53
C LYS A 345 9.50 -29.08 3.46
N GLU A 346 8.54 -29.51 4.28
CA GLU A 346 7.29 -28.77 4.49
C GLU A 346 7.53 -27.54 5.39
N VAL A 347 7.09 -26.37 4.91
CA VAL A 347 7.29 -25.08 5.56
C VAL A 347 5.93 -24.40 5.76
N PRO A 348 5.53 -24.07 7.00
CA PRO A 348 4.28 -23.38 7.26
C PRO A 348 4.33 -21.94 6.72
N THR A 349 3.22 -21.47 6.15
CA THR A 349 3.13 -20.13 5.57
C THR A 349 2.19 -19.23 6.38
N ALA A 350 2.49 -17.92 6.41
CA ALA A 350 1.58 -16.94 6.99
C ALA A 350 1.58 -15.62 6.20
N PRO A 351 0.40 -15.02 5.95
CA PRO A 351 0.31 -13.73 5.30
C PRO A 351 0.54 -12.57 6.28
N LEU A 352 1.17 -11.50 5.81
CA LEU A 352 1.26 -10.21 6.52
C LEU A 352 0.09 -9.28 6.21
N SER A 353 -0.57 -9.49 5.06
CA SER A 353 -1.75 -8.76 4.64
C SER A 353 -3.02 -9.52 5.01
N SER A 354 -4.08 -8.80 5.37
CA SER A 354 -5.36 -9.42 5.74
C SER A 354 -6.28 -9.56 4.52
N TYR A 355 -6.42 -10.79 4.04
CA TYR A 355 -7.35 -11.11 2.95
C TYR A 355 -8.82 -10.81 3.30
N PRO A 356 -9.34 -11.13 4.51
CA PRO A 356 -10.70 -10.73 4.89
C PRO A 356 -10.93 -9.21 4.84
N LYS A 357 -9.94 -8.41 5.23
CA LYS A 357 -10.03 -6.94 5.14
C LYS A 357 -9.95 -6.44 3.69
N ALA A 358 -9.12 -7.05 2.85
CA ALA A 358 -9.09 -6.77 1.42
C ALA A 358 -10.46 -7.01 0.76
N ARG A 359 -11.11 -8.14 1.08
CA ARG A 359 -12.48 -8.46 0.64
C ARG A 359 -13.49 -7.42 1.15
N GLU A 360 -13.38 -7.02 2.40
CA GLU A 360 -14.25 -5.99 2.99
C GLU A 360 -14.12 -4.67 2.21
N ILE A 361 -12.90 -4.23 1.91
CA ILE A 361 -12.63 -3.03 1.12
C ILE A 361 -13.23 -3.13 -0.29
N ALA A 362 -13.03 -4.25 -0.98
CA ALA A 362 -13.59 -4.46 -2.32
C ALA A 362 -15.12 -4.33 -2.31
N ASN A 363 -15.79 -4.89 -1.29
CA ASN A 363 -17.25 -4.78 -1.15
C ASN A 363 -17.70 -3.35 -0.80
N ILE A 364 -17.00 -2.63 0.08
CA ILE A 364 -17.30 -1.22 0.39
C ILE A 364 -17.23 -0.38 -0.88
N LEU A 365 -16.17 -0.54 -1.67
CA LEU A 365 -15.99 0.18 -2.92
C LEU A 365 -17.07 -0.19 -3.95
N LYS A 366 -17.42 -1.48 -4.06
CA LYS A 366 -18.54 -1.97 -4.88
C LYS A 366 -19.84 -1.28 -4.50
N ASP A 367 -20.14 -1.18 -3.21
CA ASP A 367 -21.35 -0.54 -2.72
C ASP A 367 -21.36 0.97 -2.98
N TRP A 368 -20.23 1.67 -2.82
CA TRP A 368 -20.14 3.10 -3.15
C TRP A 368 -20.43 3.37 -4.62
N ILE A 369 -19.93 2.53 -5.52
CA ILE A 369 -20.15 2.66 -6.96
C ILE A 369 -21.61 2.33 -7.31
N LYS A 370 -22.16 1.22 -6.78
CA LYS A 370 -23.57 0.85 -7.00
C LYS A 370 -24.55 1.93 -6.51
N GLN A 371 -24.20 2.65 -5.44
CA GLN A 371 -25.00 3.74 -4.89
C GLN A 371 -24.81 5.08 -5.60
N GLY A 372 -23.95 5.16 -6.63
CA GLY A 372 -23.65 6.41 -7.33
C GLY A 372 -22.82 7.41 -6.52
N LYS A 373 -22.27 7.01 -5.37
CA LYS A 373 -21.43 7.85 -4.49
C LYS A 373 -19.98 7.91 -4.96
N PHE A 374 -19.60 7.01 -5.86
CA PHE A 374 -18.25 6.91 -6.40
C PHE A 374 -18.31 6.72 -7.91
N THR A 375 -17.81 7.71 -8.65
CA THR A 375 -17.61 7.64 -10.10
C THR A 375 -16.16 7.33 -10.42
N LEU A 376 -15.94 6.72 -11.57
CA LEU A 376 -14.61 6.41 -12.09
C LEU A 376 -13.97 7.64 -12.72
N THR A 377 -12.65 7.64 -12.76
CA THR A 377 -11.84 8.68 -13.39
C THR A 377 -10.92 8.02 -14.40
N GLU A 378 -10.96 8.50 -15.64
CA GLU A 378 -9.94 8.14 -16.61
C GLU A 378 -8.58 8.73 -16.17
N PRO A 379 -7.49 7.93 -16.20
CA PRO A 379 -6.18 8.46 -15.88
C PRO A 379 -5.81 9.61 -16.80
N VAL A 380 -5.30 10.71 -16.24
CA VAL A 380 -4.78 11.82 -17.07
C VAL A 380 -3.47 11.44 -17.75
N GLN A 381 -2.76 10.44 -17.19
CA GLN A 381 -1.55 9.88 -17.76
C GLN A 381 -1.34 8.45 -17.23
N SER A 382 -1.00 7.53 -18.14
CA SER A 382 -0.65 6.15 -17.80
C SER A 382 0.66 6.07 -17.00
N LEU A 383 0.78 5.04 -16.16
CA LEU A 383 2.05 4.74 -15.49
C LEU A 383 3.04 4.11 -16.48
N PRO A 384 4.36 4.21 -16.23
CA PRO A 384 5.34 3.44 -16.97
C PRO A 384 5.03 1.94 -16.95
N GLY A 385 4.88 1.34 -18.14
CA GLY A 385 4.54 -0.09 -18.30
C GLY A 385 5.76 -1.01 -18.38
N ALA A 386 5.52 -2.28 -18.69
CA ALA A 386 6.56 -3.31 -18.81
C ALA A 386 7.67 -2.94 -19.82
N ASP A 387 7.33 -2.18 -20.85
CA ASP A 387 8.24 -1.79 -21.93
C ASP A 387 8.90 -0.40 -21.70
N SER A 388 8.77 0.18 -20.50
CA SER A 388 9.25 1.54 -20.23
C SER A 388 10.77 1.67 -20.12
N GLY A 389 11.50 0.54 -20.07
CA GLY A 389 12.96 0.52 -19.92
C GLY A 389 13.47 1.08 -18.59
N ILE A 390 12.63 1.15 -17.55
CA ILE A 390 13.05 1.64 -16.23
C ILE A 390 14.06 0.67 -15.63
N GLN A 391 15.17 1.21 -15.12
CA GLN A 391 16.20 0.45 -14.42
C GLN A 391 16.43 1.00 -13.02
N SER A 392 16.41 0.12 -12.03
CA SER A 392 16.80 0.46 -10.66
C SER A 392 18.32 0.58 -10.57
N LYS A 393 18.80 1.65 -9.95
CA LYS A 393 20.23 1.89 -9.75
C LYS A 393 20.60 1.59 -8.30
N PRO A 394 21.66 0.81 -8.03
CA PRO A 394 22.17 0.65 -6.67
C PRO A 394 22.81 1.95 -6.20
N LEU A 395 22.75 2.19 -4.89
CA LEU A 395 23.57 3.21 -4.24
C LEU A 395 25.01 2.72 -4.23
N LYS A 396 25.93 3.51 -4.79
CA LYS A 396 27.37 3.18 -4.80
C LYS A 396 28.03 3.84 -3.59
N GLU A 397 28.79 3.05 -2.84
CA GLU A 397 29.73 3.57 -1.85
C GLU A 397 30.97 4.15 -2.56
N VAL A 398 31.55 5.20 -1.99
CA VAL A 398 32.74 5.90 -2.51
C VAL A 398 33.98 5.45 -1.77
#